data_AF-Q8ND60-F1
#
_entry.id   AF-Q8ND60-F1
#
_cell.length_a   1.000
_cell.length_b   1.000
_cell.length_c   1.000
_cell.angle_alpha   90.00
_cell.angle_beta   90.00
_cell.angle_gamma   90.00
#
_symmetry.space_group_name_H-M   'P 1'
#
loop_
_entity.id
_entity.type
_entity.pdbx_description
1 polymer ?
#
loop_
_entity_poly.entity_id
_entity_poly.type
_entity_poly.pdbx_seq_one_letter_code
_entity_poly.pdbx_strand_id
1 'polypeptide(L)'
;VVVWLGQNFLLPEDTHIQNAPFQVCFTSLRNGGHLHIKIKLSGEITINTDDIDLAGDIIQSMASFFAIEDLQVEADFPVYFEELRKVLVKVDEYHSVHQKLSADMADHSNLIRSLLVGAEDARLMRDMKTMKSRYMELYDLNRDLLNGYKIRCNNHTELLGNLKAVNQAIQRAGRLRVGKPKNQVITACRDAIRSNNINTLFKIMRVGTASS
;
A
#
# COMPACT_ATOMS: atom_id res chain seq x y z
N VAL A 1 33.01 -5.26 5.68
CA VAL A 1 32.05 -5.76 4.67
C VAL A 1 32.28 -7.24 4.36
N VAL A 2 33.46 -7.67 3.92
CA VAL A 2 33.74 -9.09 3.63
C VAL A 2 33.37 -10.04 4.78
N VAL A 3 33.70 -9.68 6.03
CA VAL A 3 33.29 -10.45 7.23
C VAL A 3 31.77 -10.57 7.37
N TRP A 4 31.04 -9.48 7.14
CA TRP A 4 29.57 -9.48 7.16
C TRP A 4 29.00 -10.39 6.07
N LEU A 5 29.58 -10.39 4.86
CA LEU A 5 29.16 -11.31 3.80
C LEU A 5 29.40 -12.77 4.22
N GLY A 6 30.57 -13.10 4.76
CA GLY A 6 30.89 -14.47 5.17
C GLY A 6 30.03 -15.00 6.32
N GLN A 7 29.49 -14.13 7.17
CA GLN A 7 28.61 -14.53 8.27
C GLN A 7 27.14 -14.63 7.87
N ASN A 8 26.68 -13.85 6.88
CA ASN A 8 25.27 -13.77 6.51
C ASN A 8 24.94 -14.49 5.19
N PHE A 9 25.95 -14.90 4.42
CA PHE A 9 25.80 -15.64 3.16
C PHE A 9 26.61 -16.94 3.19
N LEU A 10 26.06 -17.96 2.53
CA LEU A 10 26.74 -19.24 2.30
C LEU A 10 27.70 -19.08 1.12
N LEU A 11 28.91 -18.60 1.40
CA LEU A 11 29.98 -18.47 0.40
C LEU A 11 30.76 -19.79 0.27
N PRO A 12 31.11 -20.23 -0.95
CA PRO A 12 32.05 -21.34 -1.15
C PRO A 12 33.42 -21.07 -0.50
N GLU A 13 34.10 -22.11 -0.03
CA GLU A 13 35.43 -22.00 0.62
C GLU A 13 36.49 -21.35 -0.28
N ASP A 14 36.36 -21.47 -1.60
CA ASP A 14 37.28 -20.89 -2.60
C ASP A 14 37.09 -19.38 -2.82
N THR A 15 36.17 -18.74 -2.09
CA THR A 15 35.79 -17.35 -2.33
C THR A 15 36.80 -16.38 -1.72
N HIS A 16 37.81 -16.00 -2.49
CA HIS A 16 38.78 -14.96 -2.10
C HIS A 16 38.31 -13.56 -2.53
N ILE A 17 37.71 -12.81 -1.61
CA ILE A 17 37.32 -11.40 -1.84
C ILE A 17 38.46 -10.48 -1.37
N GLN A 18 39.10 -9.78 -2.31
CA GLN A 18 40.10 -8.75 -2.00
C GLN A 18 39.46 -7.50 -1.39
N ASN A 19 40.30 -6.58 -0.89
CA ASN A 19 39.83 -5.26 -0.42
C ASN A 19 39.14 -4.48 -1.55
N ALA A 20 38.34 -3.47 -1.20
CA ALA A 20 37.56 -2.68 -2.15
C ALA A 20 38.44 -2.13 -3.31
N PRO A 21 37.94 -2.11 -4.55
CA PRO A 21 36.56 -2.35 -4.96
C PRO A 21 36.28 -3.84 -5.27
N PHE A 22 35.07 -4.30 -4.94
CA PHE A 22 34.63 -5.64 -5.33
C PHE A 22 33.13 -5.70 -5.62
N GLN A 23 32.72 -6.72 -6.37
CA GLN A 23 31.33 -7.02 -6.68
C GLN A 23 31.05 -8.49 -6.43
N VAL A 24 29.90 -8.78 -5.83
CA VAL A 24 29.37 -10.14 -5.72
C VAL A 24 27.97 -10.20 -6.33
N CYS A 25 27.62 -11.35 -6.89
CA CYS A 25 26.31 -11.62 -7.46
C CYS A 25 25.75 -12.90 -6.86
N PHE A 26 24.50 -12.84 -6.42
CA PHE A 26 23.75 -13.98 -5.93
C PHE A 26 22.49 -14.16 -6.78
N THR A 27 22.09 -15.41 -6.96
CA THR A 27 20.81 -15.75 -7.60
C THR A 27 19.89 -16.30 -6.53
N SER A 28 18.70 -15.72 -6.42
CA SER A 28 17.68 -16.14 -5.47
C SER A 28 17.08 -17.48 -5.90
N LEU A 29 17.08 -18.44 -4.98
CA LEU A 29 16.51 -19.78 -5.21
C LEU A 29 14.97 -19.78 -5.21
N ARG A 30 14.32 -18.72 -4.72
CA ARG A 30 12.84 -18.66 -4.62
C ARG A 30 12.18 -18.17 -5.90
N ASN A 31 12.77 -17.17 -6.54
CA ASN A 31 12.17 -16.45 -7.67
C ASN A 31 13.13 -16.29 -8.86
N GLY A 32 14.37 -16.80 -8.78
CA GLY A 32 15.37 -16.65 -9.82
C GLY A 32 15.93 -15.23 -9.99
N GLY A 33 15.50 -14.27 -9.14
CA GLY A 33 15.98 -12.90 -9.19
C GLY A 33 17.46 -12.77 -8.81
N HIS A 34 18.09 -11.68 -9.24
CA HIS A 34 19.51 -11.45 -8.96
C HIS A 34 19.71 -10.38 -7.88
N LEU A 35 20.71 -10.60 -7.03
CA LEU A 35 21.20 -9.64 -6.06
C LEU A 35 22.66 -9.34 -6.40
N HIS A 36 22.96 -8.09 -6.73
CA HIS A 36 24.33 -7.64 -6.92
C HIS A 36 24.69 -6.65 -5.81
N ILE A 37 25.80 -6.91 -5.11
CA ILE A 37 26.35 -5.99 -4.11
C ILE A 37 27.69 -5.51 -4.65
N LYS A 38 27.82 -4.19 -4.83
CA LYS A 38 29.03 -3.53 -5.33
C LYS A 38 29.56 -2.58 -4.27
N ILE A 39 30.85 -2.71 -3.97
CA ILE A 39 31.56 -1.84 -3.02
C ILE A 39 32.59 -1.03 -3.79
N LYS A 40 32.50 0.30 -3.72
CA LYS A 40 33.47 1.22 -4.33
C LYS A 40 34.62 1.52 -3.36
N LEU A 41 35.74 2.01 -3.89
CA LEU A 41 36.89 2.49 -3.12
C LEU A 41 36.53 3.65 -2.17
N SER A 42 35.52 4.45 -2.52
CA SER A 42 34.99 5.53 -1.68
C SER A 42 34.26 5.04 -0.41
N GLY A 43 34.03 3.73 -0.27
CA GLY A 43 33.21 3.16 0.79
C GLY A 43 31.71 3.16 0.47
N GLU A 44 31.30 3.66 -0.70
CA GLU A 44 29.92 3.62 -1.16
C GLU A 44 29.51 2.18 -1.50
N ILE A 45 28.30 1.81 -1.07
CA ILE A 45 27.71 0.49 -1.23
C ILE A 45 26.51 0.62 -2.16
N THR A 46 26.56 -0.05 -3.30
CA THR A 46 25.44 -0.12 -4.26
C THR A 46 24.84 -1.52 -4.23
N ILE A 47 23.55 -1.61 -3.92
CA ILE A 47 22.79 -2.87 -3.92
C ILE A 47 21.83 -2.82 -5.11
N ASN A 48 22.00 -3.72 -6.07
CA ASN A 48 21.09 -3.87 -7.20
C ASN A 48 20.28 -5.15 -7.02
N THR A 49 18.99 -4.99 -6.75
CA THR A 49 17.99 -6.05 -6.65
C THR A 49 16.65 -5.47 -7.08
N ASP A 50 15.79 -6.29 -7.68
CA ASP A 50 14.43 -5.90 -8.02
C ASP A 50 13.48 -6.01 -6.80
N ASP A 51 13.90 -6.76 -5.78
CA ASP A 51 13.15 -6.97 -4.55
C ASP A 51 13.51 -5.91 -3.49
N ILE A 52 12.57 -5.01 -3.21
CA ILE A 52 12.68 -3.95 -2.20
C ILE A 52 12.76 -4.48 -0.77
N ASP A 53 12.11 -5.61 -0.46
CA ASP A 53 12.15 -6.22 0.87
C ASP A 53 13.55 -6.79 1.12
N LEU A 54 14.12 -7.47 0.12
CA LEU A 54 15.50 -7.99 0.18
C LEU A 54 16.53 -6.86 0.36
N ALA A 55 16.39 -5.76 -0.40
CA ALA A 55 17.24 -4.58 -0.22
C ALA A 55 17.14 -4.04 1.22
N GLY A 56 15.92 -3.94 1.76
CA GLY A 56 15.69 -3.51 3.14
C GLY A 56 16.36 -4.43 4.16
N ASP A 57 16.23 -5.74 4.03
CA ASP A 57 16.84 -6.70 4.95
C ASP A 57 18.38 -6.64 4.94
N ILE A 58 18.97 -6.48 3.75
CA ILE A 58 20.41 -6.29 3.60
C ILE A 58 20.86 -4.99 4.29
N ILE A 59 20.19 -3.87 4.02
CA ILE A 59 20.58 -2.58 4.61
C ILE A 59 20.45 -2.62 6.14
N GLN A 60 19.36 -3.18 6.68
CA GLN A 60 19.14 -3.28 8.12
C GLN A 60 20.19 -4.17 8.80
N SER A 61 20.49 -5.34 8.21
CA SER A 61 21.49 -6.26 8.76
C SER A 61 22.91 -5.67 8.68
N MET A 62 23.26 -4.97 7.59
CA MET A 62 24.54 -4.25 7.49
C MET A 62 24.64 -3.15 8.54
N ALA A 63 23.61 -2.32 8.69
CA ALA A 63 23.61 -1.24 9.67
C ALA A 63 23.73 -1.78 11.11
N SER A 64 23.00 -2.85 11.44
CA SER A 64 23.12 -3.49 12.74
C SER A 64 24.52 -4.09 12.97
N PHE A 65 25.13 -4.67 11.94
CA PHE A 65 26.46 -5.26 12.04
C PHE A 65 27.56 -4.20 12.25
N PHE A 66 27.43 -3.05 11.58
CA PHE A 66 28.38 -1.94 11.71
C PHE A 66 28.03 -0.97 12.85
N ALA A 67 26.97 -1.25 13.64
CA ALA A 67 26.47 -0.37 14.70
C ALA A 67 26.17 1.06 14.20
N ILE A 68 25.56 1.19 13.01
CA ILE A 68 25.14 2.47 12.44
C ILE A 68 23.75 2.83 12.99
N GLU A 69 23.66 3.95 13.70
CA GLU A 69 22.39 4.42 14.28
C GLU A 69 21.48 5.09 13.25
N ASP A 70 22.03 5.97 12.41
CA ASP A 70 21.29 6.76 11.42
C ASP A 70 21.89 6.51 10.01
N LEU A 71 21.06 6.07 9.06
CA LEU A 71 21.47 5.84 7.68
C LEU A 71 20.40 6.32 6.70
N GLN A 72 20.82 7.21 5.79
CA GLN A 72 20.03 7.65 4.65
C GLN A 72 20.43 6.90 3.38
N VAL A 73 19.46 6.65 2.51
CA VAL A 73 19.69 5.98 1.23
C VAL A 73 19.02 6.72 0.07
N GLU A 74 19.63 6.59 -1.09
CA GLU A 74 19.05 6.87 -2.39
C GLU A 74 18.62 5.53 -3.01
N ALA A 75 17.33 5.40 -3.34
CA ALA A 75 16.76 4.16 -3.85
C ALA A 75 15.87 4.44 -5.05
N ASP A 76 15.95 3.62 -6.10
CA ASP A 76 15.02 3.68 -7.22
C ASP A 76 14.53 2.28 -7.59
N PHE A 77 13.22 2.10 -7.56
CA PHE A 77 12.53 0.85 -7.93
C PHE A 77 11.42 1.18 -8.94
N PRO A 78 11.75 1.43 -10.23
CA PRO A 78 10.79 1.95 -11.20
C PRO A 78 9.55 1.07 -11.38
N VAL A 79 9.72 -0.25 -11.49
CA VAL A 79 8.61 -1.20 -11.68
C VAL A 79 7.66 -1.16 -10.48
N TYR A 80 8.21 -1.23 -9.27
CA TYR A 80 7.44 -1.18 -8.03
C TYR A 80 6.71 0.15 -7.85
N PHE A 81 7.34 1.27 -8.21
CA PHE A 81 6.71 2.59 -8.12
C PHE A 81 5.57 2.77 -9.12
N GLU A 82 5.68 2.23 -10.33
CA GLU A 82 4.58 2.24 -11.29
C GLU A 82 3.39 1.38 -10.84
N GLU A 83 3.64 0.23 -10.22
CA GLU A 83 2.57 -0.56 -9.60
C GLU A 83 1.89 0.19 -8.46
N LEU A 84 2.67 0.81 -7.57
CA LEU A 84 2.13 1.63 -6.48
C LEU A 84 1.32 2.82 -7.02
N ARG A 85 1.75 3.46 -8.11
CA ARG A 85 1.02 4.55 -8.76
C ARG A 85 -0.36 4.07 -9.22
N LYS A 86 -0.44 2.90 -9.86
CA LYS A 86 -1.72 2.30 -10.28
C LYS A 86 -2.63 2.00 -9.09
N VAL A 87 -2.09 1.50 -7.98
CA VAL A 87 -2.86 1.25 -6.76
C VAL A 87 -3.41 2.56 -6.19
N LEU A 88 -2.61 3.63 -6.12
CA LEU A 88 -3.06 4.93 -5.61
C LEU A 88 -4.19 5.54 -6.45
N VAL A 89 -4.13 5.43 -7.78
CA VAL A 89 -5.22 5.87 -8.67
C VAL A 89 -6.51 5.10 -8.38
N LYS A 90 -6.41 3.77 -8.23
CA LYS A 90 -7.58 2.94 -7.88
C LYS A 90 -8.18 3.29 -6.51
N VAL A 91 -7.36 3.65 -5.52
CA VAL A 91 -7.85 4.05 -4.19
C VAL A 91 -8.79 5.26 -4.30
N ASP A 92 -8.44 6.25 -5.11
CA ASP A 92 -9.26 7.46 -5.33
C ASP A 92 -10.58 7.13 -6.02
N GLU A 93 -10.54 6.30 -7.07
CA GLU A 93 -11.74 5.79 -7.75
C GLU A 93 -12.66 5.03 -6.79
N TYR A 94 -12.09 4.12 -5.97
CA TYR A 94 -12.85 3.36 -5.00
C TYR A 94 -13.46 4.24 -3.90
N HIS A 95 -12.74 5.28 -3.43
CA HIS A 95 -13.28 6.26 -2.49
C HIS A 95 -14.50 7.00 -3.08
N SER A 96 -14.41 7.46 -4.32
CA SER A 96 -15.52 8.13 -5.01
C SER A 96 -16.75 7.24 -5.15
N VAL A 97 -16.56 6.00 -5.61
CA VAL A 97 -17.64 5.01 -5.75
C VAL A 97 -18.26 4.67 -4.38
N HIS A 98 -17.44 4.48 -3.34
CA HIS A 98 -17.92 4.22 -1.99
C HIS A 98 -18.79 5.37 -1.44
N GLN A 99 -18.37 6.62 -1.67
CA GLN A 99 -19.13 7.79 -1.26
C GLN A 99 -20.49 7.85 -1.95
N LYS A 100 -20.52 7.62 -3.27
CA LYS A 100 -21.76 7.60 -4.05
C LYS A 100 -22.72 6.50 -3.59
N LEU A 101 -22.24 5.27 -3.45
CA LEU A 101 -23.05 4.15 -2.96
C LEU A 101 -23.58 4.40 -1.55
N SER A 102 -22.80 5.07 -0.70
CA SER A 102 -23.23 5.41 0.67
C SER A 102 -24.35 6.45 0.67
N ALA A 103 -24.31 7.43 -0.24
CA ALA A 103 -25.39 8.41 -0.42
C ALA A 103 -26.67 7.73 -0.94
N ASP A 104 -26.57 6.94 -2.02
CA ASP A 104 -27.71 6.24 -2.62
C ASP A 104 -28.42 5.33 -1.59
N MET A 105 -27.64 4.60 -0.77
CA MET A 105 -28.19 3.74 0.28
C MET A 105 -28.87 4.53 1.42
N ALA A 106 -28.38 5.74 1.74
CA ALA A 106 -29.02 6.60 2.73
C ALA A 106 -30.38 7.10 2.21
N ASP A 107 -30.44 7.48 0.94
CA ASP A 107 -31.68 7.92 0.28
C ASP A 107 -32.70 6.77 0.20
N HIS A 108 -32.27 5.56 -0.18
CA HIS A 108 -33.12 4.37 -0.13
C HIS A 108 -33.61 4.06 1.28
N SER A 109 -32.76 4.19 2.30
CA SER A 109 -33.16 3.98 3.69
C SER A 109 -34.21 5.00 4.17
N ASN A 110 -34.08 6.25 3.73
CA ASN A 110 -35.07 7.29 4.02
C ASN A 110 -36.40 7.01 3.30
N LEU A 111 -36.35 6.56 2.05
CA LEU A 111 -37.53 6.19 1.28
C LEU A 111 -38.25 4.96 1.90
N ILE A 112 -37.51 3.94 2.33
CA ILE A 112 -38.06 2.78 3.07
C ILE A 112 -38.84 3.24 4.30
N ARG A 113 -38.26 4.16 5.10
CA ARG A 113 -38.93 4.70 6.30
C ARG A 113 -40.22 5.43 5.95
N SER A 114 -40.22 6.25 4.90
CA SER A 114 -41.42 6.95 4.42
C SER A 114 -42.49 5.98 3.93
N LEU A 115 -42.11 4.98 3.12
CA LEU A 115 -43.02 3.96 2.60
C LEU A 115 -43.61 3.09 3.71
N LEU A 116 -42.84 2.76 4.75
CA LEU A 116 -43.33 2.04 5.93
C LEU A 116 -44.42 2.82 6.66
N VAL A 117 -44.21 4.12 6.90
CA VAL A 117 -45.23 4.98 7.53
C VAL A 117 -46.48 5.05 6.66
N GLY A 118 -46.33 5.24 5.34
CA GLY A 118 -47.47 5.28 4.42
C GLY A 118 -48.21 3.94 4.29
N ALA A 119 -47.50 2.81 4.37
CA ALA A 119 -48.11 1.49 4.37
C ALA A 119 -48.91 1.23 5.65
N GLU A 120 -48.39 1.67 6.80
CA GLU A 120 -49.06 1.53 8.09
C GLU A 120 -50.32 2.41 8.17
N ASP A 121 -50.26 3.65 7.66
CA ASP A 121 -51.43 4.53 7.58
C ASP A 121 -52.54 3.94 6.68
N ALA A 122 -52.19 3.43 5.50
CA ALA A 122 -53.13 2.72 4.63
C ALA A 122 -53.74 1.48 5.30
N ARG A 123 -52.95 0.75 6.10
CA ARG A 123 -53.42 -0.40 6.89
C ARG A 123 -54.44 0.04 7.95
N LEU A 124 -54.18 1.13 8.67
CA LEU A 124 -55.09 1.69 9.68
C LEU A 124 -56.41 2.16 9.04
N MET A 125 -56.37 2.76 7.85
CA MET A 125 -57.55 3.17 7.08
C MET A 125 -58.26 2.02 6.35
N ARG A 126 -57.74 0.79 6.45
CA ARG A 126 -58.22 -0.42 5.74
C ARG A 126 -58.18 -0.32 4.21
N ASP A 127 -57.36 0.58 3.65
CA ASP A 127 -57.11 0.65 2.21
C ASP A 127 -56.07 -0.39 1.78
N MET A 128 -56.58 -1.60 1.54
CA MET A 128 -55.75 -2.76 1.17
C MET A 128 -55.10 -2.63 -0.21
N LYS A 129 -55.62 -1.78 -1.10
CA LYS A 129 -55.06 -1.60 -2.44
C LYS A 129 -53.79 -0.76 -2.34
N THR A 130 -53.85 0.36 -1.64
CA THR A 130 -52.69 1.23 -1.41
C THR A 130 -51.65 0.55 -0.54
N MET A 131 -52.07 -0.17 0.51
CA MET A 131 -51.17 -0.97 1.34
C MET A 131 -50.35 -1.96 0.49
N LYS A 132 -51.00 -2.75 -0.39
CA LYS A 132 -50.29 -3.70 -1.26
C LYS A 132 -49.32 -3.02 -2.23
N SER A 133 -49.69 -1.88 -2.81
CA SER A 133 -48.78 -1.09 -3.67
C SER A 133 -47.52 -0.69 -2.92
N ARG A 134 -47.66 -0.15 -1.70
CA ARG A 134 -46.53 0.27 -0.87
C ARG A 134 -45.63 -0.89 -0.46
N TYR A 135 -46.18 -2.07 -0.20
CA TYR A 135 -45.37 -3.27 0.07
C TYR A 135 -44.64 -3.79 -1.18
N MET A 136 -45.21 -3.65 -2.38
CA MET A 136 -44.48 -3.96 -3.62
C MET A 136 -43.32 -2.98 -3.82
N GLU A 137 -43.56 -1.68 -3.65
CA GLU A 137 -42.51 -0.65 -3.70
C GLU A 137 -41.40 -0.92 -2.67
N LEU A 138 -41.76 -1.31 -1.43
CA LEU A 138 -40.79 -1.71 -0.40
C LEU A 138 -40.00 -2.96 -0.79
N TYR A 139 -40.63 -3.93 -1.44
CA TYR A 139 -39.96 -5.15 -1.89
C TYR A 139 -38.92 -4.86 -2.96
N ASP A 140 -39.28 -4.06 -3.97
CA ASP A 140 -38.37 -3.64 -5.04
C ASP A 140 -37.20 -2.82 -4.47
N LEU A 141 -37.49 -1.86 -3.59
CA LEU A 141 -36.47 -1.03 -2.94
C LEU A 141 -35.52 -1.84 -2.05
N ASN A 142 -36.03 -2.85 -1.33
CA ASN A 142 -35.18 -3.76 -0.56
C ASN A 142 -34.28 -4.61 -1.46
N ARG A 143 -34.79 -5.08 -2.60
CA ARG A 143 -33.98 -5.83 -3.56
C ARG A 143 -32.84 -4.97 -4.10
N ASP A 144 -33.13 -3.73 -4.44
CA ASP A 144 -32.15 -2.78 -4.96
C ASP A 144 -31.11 -2.41 -3.89
N LEU A 145 -31.54 -2.21 -2.63
CA LEU A 145 -30.63 -1.96 -1.50
C LEU A 145 -29.71 -3.16 -1.24
N LEU A 146 -30.22 -4.39 -1.31
CA LEU A 146 -29.40 -5.60 -1.17
C LEU A 146 -28.34 -5.70 -2.28
N ASN A 147 -28.71 -5.36 -3.52
CA ASN A 147 -27.76 -5.32 -4.64
C ASN A 147 -26.69 -4.24 -4.42
N GLY A 148 -27.10 -3.03 -4.03
CA GLY A 148 -26.19 -1.94 -3.70
C GLY A 148 -25.25 -2.29 -2.54
N TYR A 149 -25.76 -2.95 -1.50
CA TYR A 149 -24.97 -3.41 -0.36
C TYR A 149 -23.88 -4.40 -0.78
N LYS A 150 -24.20 -5.38 -1.64
CA LYS A 150 -23.21 -6.34 -2.17
C LYS A 150 -22.10 -5.63 -2.95
N ILE A 151 -22.47 -4.70 -3.82
CA ILE A 151 -21.50 -3.91 -4.60
C ILE A 151 -20.61 -3.09 -3.66
N ARG A 152 -21.20 -2.44 -2.64
CA ARG A 152 -20.45 -1.65 -1.65
C ARG A 152 -19.50 -2.52 -0.84
N CYS A 153 -19.91 -3.71 -0.41
CA CYS A 153 -19.04 -4.64 0.31
C CYS A 153 -17.84 -5.04 -0.55
N ASN A 154 -18.06 -5.43 -1.80
CA ASN A 154 -16.96 -5.79 -2.71
C ASN A 154 -16.00 -4.61 -2.93
N ASN A 155 -16.54 -3.42 -3.21
CA ASN A 155 -15.78 -2.19 -3.35
C ASN A 155 -14.95 -1.89 -2.08
N HIS A 156 -15.54 -2.03 -0.90
CA HIS A 156 -14.87 -1.79 0.37
C HIS A 156 -13.74 -2.80 0.64
N THR A 157 -13.94 -4.08 0.31
CA THR A 157 -12.90 -5.11 0.44
C THR A 157 -11.70 -4.80 -0.47
N GLU A 158 -11.93 -4.46 -1.73
CA GLU A 158 -10.87 -4.05 -2.67
C GLU A 158 -10.15 -2.80 -2.19
N LEU A 159 -10.89 -1.81 -1.69
CA LEU A 159 -10.33 -0.59 -1.14
C LEU A 159 -9.38 -0.87 0.05
N LEU A 160 -9.80 -1.73 0.99
CA LEU A 160 -8.96 -2.12 2.12
C LEU A 160 -7.70 -2.86 1.67
N GLY A 161 -7.80 -3.72 0.65
CA GLY A 161 -6.65 -4.38 0.03
C GLY A 161 -5.63 -3.39 -0.52
N ASN A 162 -6.10 -2.39 -1.27
CA ASN A 162 -5.26 -1.35 -1.84
C ASN A 162 -4.63 -0.44 -0.77
N LEU A 163 -5.39 -0.04 0.25
CA LEU A 163 -4.86 0.72 1.39
C LEU A 163 -3.80 -0.06 2.17
N LYS A 164 -3.95 -1.39 2.29
CA LYS A 164 -2.93 -2.25 2.90
C LYS A 164 -1.66 -2.28 2.05
N ALA A 165 -1.77 -2.40 0.72
CA ALA A 165 -0.63 -2.35 -0.19
C ALA A 165 0.11 -1.00 -0.13
N VAL A 166 -0.61 0.12 -0.09
CA VAL A 166 -0.04 1.46 0.09
C VAL A 166 0.70 1.57 1.42
N ASN A 167 0.09 1.13 2.53
CA ASN A 167 0.75 1.15 3.84
C ASN A 167 2.01 0.28 3.86
N GLN A 168 1.96 -0.90 3.23
CA GLN A 168 3.13 -1.77 3.12
C GLN A 168 4.24 -1.11 2.29
N ALA A 169 3.91 -0.38 1.22
CA ALA A 169 4.89 0.36 0.44
C ALA A 169 5.58 1.48 1.25
N ILE A 170 4.84 2.20 2.10
CA ILE A 170 5.41 3.20 3.01
C ILE A 170 6.39 2.53 3.99
N GLN A 171 5.99 1.38 4.56
CA GLN A 171 6.85 0.63 5.48
C GLN A 171 8.12 0.11 4.80
N ARG A 172 8.01 -0.41 3.57
CA ARG A 172 9.15 -0.84 2.75
C ARG A 172 10.13 0.30 2.48
N ALA A 173 9.64 1.47 2.06
CA ALA A 173 10.47 2.65 1.85
C ALA A 173 11.14 3.15 3.14
N GLY A 174 10.45 3.05 4.28
CA GLY A 174 11.05 3.34 5.59
C GLY A 174 12.11 2.31 5.99
N ARG A 175 11.90 1.02 5.69
CA ARG A 175 12.81 -0.09 6.03
C ARG A 175 14.11 -0.07 5.21
N LEU A 176 14.16 0.64 4.10
CA LEU A 176 15.43 0.92 3.40
C LEU A 176 16.35 1.88 4.17
N ARG A 177 15.90 2.47 5.29
CA ARG A 177 16.62 3.47 6.08
C ARG A 177 16.71 3.07 7.55
N VAL A 178 17.68 3.61 8.27
CA VAL A 178 17.95 3.26 9.67
C VAL A 178 17.92 4.51 10.52
N GLY A 179 17.33 4.41 11.73
CA GLY A 179 17.27 5.52 12.68
C GLY A 179 16.25 6.61 12.33
N LYS A 180 16.61 7.87 12.57
CA LYS A 180 15.76 9.06 12.35
C LYS A 180 15.24 9.19 10.92
N PRO A 181 16.03 8.97 9.85
CA PRO A 181 15.56 9.04 8.47
C PRO A 181 14.36 8.13 8.16
N LYS A 182 14.27 6.95 8.80
CA LYS A 182 13.11 6.04 8.66
C LYS A 182 11.81 6.71 9.10
N ASN A 183 11.82 7.32 10.30
CA ASN A 183 10.63 7.97 10.86
C ASN A 183 10.23 9.21 10.05
N GLN A 184 11.20 9.97 9.57
CA GLN A 184 10.95 11.15 8.72
C GLN A 184 10.27 10.76 7.41
N VAL A 185 10.75 9.72 6.73
CA VAL A 185 10.14 9.23 5.49
C VAL A 185 8.72 8.71 5.72
N ILE A 186 8.48 7.96 6.80
CA ILE A 186 7.13 7.44 7.09
C ILE A 186 6.13 8.59 7.29
N THR A 187 6.51 9.60 8.07
CA THR A 187 5.66 10.78 8.32
C THR A 187 5.44 11.57 7.02
N ALA A 188 6.51 11.87 6.28
CA ALA A 188 6.42 12.63 5.05
C ALA A 188 5.60 11.90 3.96
N CYS A 189 5.71 10.57 3.86
CA CYS A 189 4.88 9.76 2.97
C CYS A 189 3.39 9.84 3.35
N ARG A 190 3.07 9.80 4.64
CA ARG A 190 1.68 9.95 5.11
C ARG A 190 1.11 11.34 4.81
N ASP A 191 1.91 12.39 4.96
CA ASP A 191 1.50 13.76 4.65
C ASP A 191 1.34 13.97 3.13
N ALA A 192 2.20 13.36 2.32
CA ALA A 192 2.09 13.37 0.86
C ALA A 192 0.83 12.65 0.36
N ILE A 193 0.46 11.53 0.99
CA ILE A 193 -0.80 10.82 0.69
C ILE A 193 -2.01 11.67 1.10
N ARG A 194 -1.97 12.32 2.27
CA ARG A 194 -3.07 13.19 2.73
C ARG A 194 -3.29 14.40 1.81
N SER A 195 -2.22 14.95 1.25
CA SER A 195 -2.26 16.06 0.29
C SER A 195 -2.48 15.63 -1.17
N ASN A 196 -2.71 14.33 -1.40
CA ASN A 196 -2.85 13.71 -2.73
C ASN A 196 -1.70 14.05 -3.70
N ASN A 197 -0.49 14.25 -3.17
CA ASN A 197 0.68 14.62 -3.97
C ASN A 197 1.55 13.39 -4.26
N ILE A 198 1.15 12.63 -5.26
CA ILE A 198 1.80 11.38 -5.68
C ILE A 198 3.26 11.62 -6.13
N ASN A 199 3.55 12.75 -6.78
CA ASN A 199 4.89 13.05 -7.27
C ASN A 199 5.86 13.32 -6.12
N THR A 200 5.42 14.09 -5.12
CA THR A 200 6.19 14.31 -3.89
C THR A 200 6.38 13.02 -3.09
N LEU A 201 5.37 12.14 -3.04
CA LEU A 201 5.49 10.83 -2.41
C LEU A 201 6.63 10.01 -3.01
N PHE A 202 6.70 9.87 -4.35
CA PHE A 202 7.78 9.13 -5.00
C PHE A 202 9.15 9.79 -4.83
N LYS A 203 9.22 11.12 -4.86
CA LYS A 203 10.47 11.86 -4.58
C LYS A 203 10.98 11.56 -3.16
N ILE A 204 10.09 11.58 -2.17
CA ILE A 204 10.41 11.24 -0.77
C ILE A 204 10.85 9.77 -0.67
N MET A 205 10.17 8.82 -1.31
CA MET A 205 10.56 7.41 -1.25
C MET A 205 11.96 7.18 -1.85
N ARG A 206 12.30 7.90 -2.92
CA ARG A 206 13.59 7.83 -3.60
C ARG A 206 14.75 8.41 -2.80
N VAL A 207 14.63 9.68 -2.41
CA VAL A 207 15.76 10.47 -1.87
C VAL A 207 15.60 10.77 -0.37
N GLY A 208 14.39 10.58 0.18
CA GLY A 208 14.08 10.77 1.59
C GLY A 208 13.84 12.22 2.01
N THR A 209 13.93 13.20 1.11
CA THR A 209 13.61 14.61 1.37
C THR A 209 12.47 15.09 0.47
N ALA A 210 11.50 15.80 1.07
CA ALA A 210 10.44 16.49 0.33
C ALA A 210 10.95 17.83 -0.27
N SER A 211 11.99 18.40 0.34
CA SER A 211 12.54 19.71 0.01
C SER A 211 13.81 19.59 -0.83
N SER A 212 13.87 20.41 -1.88
CA SER A 212 15.10 21.05 -2.34
C SER A 212 15.17 22.42 -1.68
#